data_AF-A0A2T1KGG9-F1
#
_entry.id   AF-A0A2T1KGG9-F1
#
_cell.length_a   1.000
_cell.length_b   1.000
_cell.length_c   1.000
_cell.angle_alpha   90.00
_cell.angle_beta   90.00
_cell.angle_gamma   90.00
#
_symmetry.space_group_name_H-M   'P 1'
#
loop_
_entity.id
_entity.type
_entity.pdbx_description
1 polymer ?
#
loop_
_entity_poly.entity_id
_entity_poly.type
_entity_poly.pdbx_seq_one_letter_code
_entity_poly.pdbx_strand_id
1 'polypeptide(L)'
;MAPLGDEALANVSGQGGIYLSGDISINDVGGPIENSYFGRCDESDKKCGARFAYRLREDGGWLVLDEIKGLFAFEGLTLRVRKIDSGFEGDGELFDRDVIELGLPDTVRFTDVQFKLAASSTARPTDPGFMQTDIFAVQMQGDVIMQGNLLVFPDGNP
;
A
#
# COMPACT_ATOMS: atom_id res chain seq x y z
N MET A 1 35.45 -28.21 13.95
CA MET A 1 34.70 -27.00 13.54
C MET A 1 35.72 -25.99 13.07
N ALA A 2 35.78 -25.71 11.77
CA ALA A 2 36.62 -24.64 11.24
C ALA A 2 35.85 -23.31 11.37
N PRO A 3 36.49 -22.22 11.81
CA PRO A 3 35.85 -20.90 11.86
C PRO A 3 35.51 -20.43 10.44
N LEU A 4 34.27 -19.96 10.26
CA LEU A 4 33.84 -19.31 9.01
C LEU A 4 34.61 -17.99 8.86
N GLY A 5 35.20 -17.78 7.68
CA GLY A 5 35.90 -16.53 7.35
C GLY A 5 34.93 -15.36 7.20
N ASP A 6 35.40 -14.14 7.46
CA ASP A 6 34.59 -12.92 7.47
C ASP A 6 33.80 -12.66 6.17
N GLU A 7 34.29 -13.13 5.01
CA GLU A 7 33.56 -13.09 3.74
C GLU A 7 32.29 -13.95 3.74
N ALA A 8 32.31 -15.11 4.42
CA ALA A 8 31.13 -15.95 4.58
C ALA A 8 30.14 -15.34 5.59
N LEU A 9 30.62 -14.61 6.58
CA LEU A 9 29.80 -13.88 7.54
C LEU A 9 29.16 -12.63 6.91
N ALA A 10 29.85 -11.95 5.99
CA ALA A 10 29.30 -10.82 5.25
C ALA A 10 28.13 -11.22 4.33
N ASN A 11 28.19 -12.41 3.72
CA ASN A 11 27.08 -12.96 2.94
C ASN A 11 25.84 -13.34 3.80
N VAL A 12 26.01 -13.55 5.10
CA VAL A 12 24.92 -13.88 6.03
C VAL A 12 24.37 -12.63 6.72
N SER A 13 25.20 -11.61 6.93
CA SER A 13 24.88 -10.39 7.68
C SER A 13 23.94 -9.40 6.96
N GLY A 14 23.54 -9.67 5.71
CA GLY A 14 22.61 -8.82 4.93
C GLY A 14 21.34 -9.51 4.45
N GLN A 15 21.13 -10.80 4.76
CA GLN A 15 19.96 -11.57 4.32
C GLN A 15 18.81 -11.59 5.34
N GLY A 16 19.02 -11.01 6.52
CA GLY A 16 18.00 -10.86 7.54
C GLY A 16 17.01 -9.79 7.10
N GLY A 17 15.92 -10.22 6.45
CA GLY A 17 14.82 -9.33 6.11
C GLY A 17 14.39 -8.47 7.29
N ILE A 18 13.88 -7.27 6.99
CA ILE A 18 13.42 -6.32 8.00
C ILE A 18 12.06 -6.80 8.49
N TYR A 19 11.92 -6.99 9.79
CA TYR A 19 10.62 -7.22 10.43
C TYR A 19 10.01 -5.88 10.82
N LEU A 20 8.80 -5.64 10.32
CA LEU A 20 8.05 -4.41 10.53
C LEU A 20 6.79 -4.72 11.33
N SER A 21 6.60 -3.93 12.37
CA SER A 21 5.36 -3.86 13.14
C SER A 21 5.03 -2.39 13.35
N GLY A 22 3.75 -2.06 13.33
CA GLY A 22 3.34 -0.69 13.49
C GLY A 22 1.85 -0.50 13.28
N ASP A 23 1.42 0.68 13.67
CA ASP A 23 0.09 1.19 13.42
C ASP A 23 0.14 2.32 12.39
N ILE A 24 -0.83 2.30 11.47
CA ILE A 24 -1.06 3.35 10.49
C ILE A 24 -2.46 3.87 10.76
N SER A 25 -2.56 5.09 11.27
CA SER A 25 -3.82 5.80 11.43
C SER A 25 -4.03 6.75 10.26
N ILE A 26 -5.15 6.60 9.54
CA ILE A 26 -5.55 7.53 8.48
C ILE A 26 -6.80 8.26 8.95
N ASN A 27 -6.77 9.60 8.96
CA ASN A 27 -7.93 10.43 9.31
C ASN A 27 -8.63 10.03 10.62
N ASP A 28 -7.84 9.72 11.64
CA ASP A 28 -8.30 9.17 12.93
C ASP A 28 -9.19 10.16 13.71
N VAL A 29 -8.85 11.44 13.66
CA VAL A 29 -9.56 12.52 14.39
C VAL A 29 -10.73 13.09 13.59
N GLY A 30 -10.97 12.57 12.38
CA GLY A 30 -11.87 13.19 11.42
C GLY A 30 -11.29 14.48 10.84
N GLY A 31 -11.49 14.65 9.53
CA GLY A 31 -10.86 15.68 8.76
C GLY A 31 -11.52 15.82 7.39
N PRO A 32 -11.63 17.04 6.86
CA PRO A 32 -12.14 17.26 5.52
C PRO A 32 -11.23 16.62 4.48
N ILE A 33 -11.77 16.22 3.34
CA ILE A 33 -11.07 15.47 2.29
C ILE A 33 -10.87 16.34 1.03
N GLU A 34 -10.98 17.66 1.21
CA GLU A 34 -11.21 18.69 0.18
C GLU A 34 -12.68 18.84 -0.24
N ASN A 35 -13.41 19.70 0.48
CA ASN A 35 -14.44 20.56 -0.10
C ASN A 35 -14.82 21.61 0.95
N SER A 36 -14.94 22.90 0.60
CA SER A 36 -15.37 23.94 1.56
C SER A 36 -16.73 23.67 2.22
N TYR A 37 -17.52 22.73 1.67
CA TYR A 37 -18.75 22.22 2.26
C TYR A 37 -18.54 21.27 3.46
N PHE A 38 -17.43 20.52 3.52
CA PHE A 38 -17.07 19.62 4.63
C PHE A 38 -15.77 20.03 5.37
N GLY A 39 -15.12 21.11 4.92
CA GLY A 39 -13.92 21.75 5.49
C GLY A 39 -12.67 21.63 4.60
N ARG A 40 -11.54 22.19 5.04
CA ARG A 40 -10.28 22.16 4.27
C ARG A 40 -9.22 21.30 4.95
N CYS A 41 -8.37 20.68 4.12
CA CYS A 41 -7.22 19.88 4.54
C CYS A 41 -6.04 20.70 5.07
N ASP A 42 -6.22 22.00 5.27
CA ASP A 42 -5.22 22.94 5.78
C ASP A 42 -5.40 23.26 7.28
N GLU A 43 -6.41 22.69 7.93
CA GLU A 43 -6.61 22.81 9.37
C GLU A 43 -5.52 22.02 10.13
N SER A 44 -4.68 22.72 10.89
CA SER A 44 -3.49 22.19 11.58
C SER A 44 -3.75 21.03 12.54
N ASP A 45 -4.97 20.92 13.00
CA ASP A 45 -5.47 20.07 14.07
C ASP A 45 -6.29 18.90 13.53
N LYS A 46 -6.47 18.79 12.21
CA LYS A 46 -7.18 17.70 11.55
C LYS A 46 -6.24 16.86 10.69
N LYS A 47 -6.55 15.57 10.54
CA LYS A 47 -5.82 14.64 9.67
C LYS A 47 -6.68 14.35 8.45
N CYS A 48 -6.17 14.56 7.24
CA CYS A 48 -6.96 14.31 6.03
C CYS A 48 -7.18 12.83 5.75
N GLY A 49 -8.33 12.51 5.14
CA GLY A 49 -8.56 11.23 4.49
C GLY A 49 -7.54 10.97 3.38
N ALA A 50 -7.26 9.70 3.11
CA ALA A 50 -6.46 9.31 1.95
C ALA A 50 -7.37 8.97 0.76
N ARG A 51 -6.89 9.26 -0.44
CA ARG A 51 -7.53 8.95 -1.71
C ARG A 51 -6.54 8.24 -2.63
N PHE A 52 -6.94 7.12 -3.20
CA PHE A 52 -6.19 6.42 -4.24
C PHE A 52 -7.00 6.45 -5.53
N ALA A 53 -6.46 7.09 -6.57
CA ALA A 53 -7.10 7.18 -7.87
C ALA A 53 -6.23 6.49 -8.92
N TYR A 54 -6.82 5.58 -9.69
CA TYR A 54 -6.14 4.91 -10.79
C TYR A 54 -7.02 4.92 -12.03
N ARG A 55 -6.35 5.06 -13.18
CA ARG A 55 -7.00 5.21 -14.48
C ARG A 55 -6.88 3.90 -15.25
N LEU A 56 -8.02 3.32 -15.60
CA LEU A 56 -8.08 2.01 -16.29
C LEU A 56 -7.75 2.09 -17.78
N ARG A 57 -7.82 3.28 -18.39
CA ARG A 57 -7.52 3.54 -19.80
C ARG A 57 -7.05 4.98 -20.00
N GLU A 58 -6.13 5.24 -20.91
CA GLU A 58 -5.53 6.57 -21.16
C GLU A 58 -6.57 7.71 -21.25
N ASP A 59 -7.67 7.51 -21.97
CA ASP A 59 -8.80 8.46 -22.06
C ASP A 59 -10.07 7.95 -21.35
N GLY A 60 -9.90 7.24 -20.24
CA GLY A 60 -10.99 6.73 -19.41
C GLY A 60 -11.24 7.58 -18.17
N GLY A 61 -12.34 7.27 -17.48
CA GLY A 61 -12.57 7.75 -16.12
C GLY A 61 -11.62 7.10 -15.11
N TRP A 62 -11.64 7.64 -13.90
CA TRP A 62 -10.85 7.17 -12.77
C TRP A 62 -11.68 6.25 -11.88
N LEU A 63 -11.10 5.14 -11.45
CA LEU A 63 -11.61 4.36 -10.34
C LEU A 63 -10.88 4.83 -9.08
N VAL A 64 -11.64 5.09 -8.03
CA VAL A 64 -11.16 5.81 -6.85
C VAL A 64 -11.56 5.06 -5.59
N LEU A 65 -10.57 4.78 -4.74
CA LEU A 65 -10.79 4.50 -3.33
C LEU A 65 -10.70 5.82 -2.60
N ASP A 66 -11.85 6.32 -2.18
CA ASP A 66 -11.99 7.64 -1.56
C ASP A 66 -12.38 7.49 -0.09
N GLU A 67 -12.22 8.58 0.65
CA GLU A 67 -12.58 8.64 2.07
C GLU A 67 -11.94 7.55 2.95
N ILE A 68 -10.71 7.12 2.63
CA ILE A 68 -10.01 6.14 3.43
C ILE A 68 -9.72 6.74 4.81
N LYS A 69 -10.20 6.08 5.86
CA LYS A 69 -9.94 6.42 7.25
C LYS A 69 -9.92 5.18 8.13
N GLY A 70 -9.44 5.33 9.36
CA GLY A 70 -9.35 4.29 10.39
C GLY A 70 -7.92 3.89 10.71
N LEU A 71 -7.78 2.88 11.56
CA LEU A 71 -6.50 2.38 12.06
C LEU A 71 -6.22 0.98 11.51
N PHE A 72 -5.03 0.83 10.96
CA PHE A 72 -4.48 -0.42 10.45
C PHE A 72 -3.29 -0.79 11.32
N ALA A 73 -3.38 -1.87 12.08
CA ALA A 73 -2.28 -2.36 12.90
C ALA A 73 -1.80 -3.70 12.37
N PHE A 74 -0.49 -3.83 12.17
CA PHE A 74 0.11 -5.06 11.68
C PHE A 74 1.34 -5.43 12.50
N GLU A 75 1.56 -6.72 12.62
CA GLU A 75 2.73 -7.29 13.24
C GLU A 75 3.29 -8.38 12.33
N GLY A 76 4.56 -8.23 11.96
CA GLY A 76 5.29 -9.24 11.21
C GLY A 76 5.18 -9.15 9.71
N LEU A 77 5.04 -7.94 9.20
CA LEU A 77 5.36 -7.67 7.81
C LEU A 77 6.87 -7.84 7.64
N THR A 78 7.31 -8.64 6.68
CA THR A 78 8.73 -8.82 6.39
C THR A 78 9.08 -8.16 5.09
N LEU A 79 10.26 -7.53 5.02
CA LEU A 79 10.77 -6.93 3.80
C LEU A 79 12.15 -7.52 3.49
N ARG A 80 12.32 -8.10 2.31
CA ARG A 80 13.61 -8.62 1.85
C ARG A 80 13.79 -8.44 0.36
N VAL A 81 15.04 -8.40 -0.08
CA VAL A 81 15.37 -8.51 -1.50
C VAL A 81 15.48 -9.99 -1.85
N ARG A 82 14.86 -10.38 -2.95
CA ARG A 82 14.90 -11.74 -3.48
C ARG A 82 15.28 -11.70 -4.96
N LYS A 83 16.24 -12.52 -5.36
CA LYS A 83 16.49 -12.78 -6.78
C LYS A 83 15.42 -13.75 -7.31
N ILE A 84 14.78 -13.39 -8.41
CA ILE A 84 13.98 -14.31 -9.21
C ILE A 84 14.79 -14.65 -10.47
N ASP A 85 14.94 -15.94 -10.74
CA ASP A 85 15.69 -16.49 -11.88
C ASP A 85 15.01 -17.73 -12.48
N SER A 86 13.74 -17.95 -12.12
CA SER A 86 12.97 -19.13 -12.50
C SER A 86 12.25 -18.97 -13.84
N GLY A 87 12.27 -17.78 -14.45
CA GLY A 87 11.62 -17.48 -15.73
C GLY A 87 10.11 -17.72 -15.78
N PHE A 88 9.46 -18.08 -14.67
CA PHE A 88 8.05 -18.49 -14.55
C PHE A 88 7.58 -19.39 -15.72
N GLU A 89 8.29 -20.50 -15.98
CA GLU A 89 8.04 -21.41 -17.12
C GLU A 89 8.16 -20.77 -18.52
N GLY A 90 8.89 -19.66 -18.62
CA GLY A 90 9.14 -18.90 -19.85
C GLY A 90 8.32 -17.61 -19.96
N ASP A 91 7.22 -17.49 -19.22
CA ASP A 91 6.33 -16.31 -19.25
C ASP A 91 6.90 -15.11 -18.49
N GLY A 92 8.01 -15.30 -17.76
CA GLY A 92 8.56 -14.30 -16.86
C GLY A 92 10.06 -14.13 -16.89
N GLU A 93 10.77 -14.51 -17.96
CA GLU A 93 12.18 -14.16 -18.15
C GLU A 93 12.43 -12.64 -18.04
N LEU A 94 11.46 -11.81 -18.45
CA LEU A 94 11.49 -10.35 -18.26
C LEU A 94 11.56 -9.92 -16.77
N PHE A 95 11.16 -10.81 -15.86
CA PHE A 95 11.11 -10.62 -14.42
C PHE A 95 12.31 -11.23 -13.69
N ASP A 96 13.29 -11.78 -14.41
CA ASP A 96 14.51 -12.36 -13.82
C ASP A 96 15.45 -11.26 -13.31
N ARG A 97 15.13 -10.72 -12.13
CA ARG A 97 15.84 -9.61 -11.50
C ARG A 97 15.71 -9.69 -9.98
N ASP A 98 16.41 -8.79 -9.31
CA ASP A 98 16.21 -8.56 -7.90
C ASP A 98 14.86 -7.87 -7.68
N VAL A 99 14.03 -8.46 -6.83
CA VAL A 99 12.71 -7.95 -6.47
C VAL A 99 12.64 -7.66 -4.99
N ILE A 100 11.75 -6.76 -4.64
CA ILE A 100 11.38 -6.47 -3.26
C ILE A 100 10.25 -7.43 -2.89
N GLU A 101 10.53 -8.37 -1.99
CA GLU A 101 9.53 -9.27 -1.43
C GLU A 101 9.03 -8.70 -0.09
N LEU A 102 7.73 -8.42 -0.05
CA LEU A 102 6.98 -8.04 1.14
C LEU A 102 6.21 -9.27 1.64
N GLY A 103 6.71 -9.92 2.69
CA GLY A 103 5.97 -10.99 3.35
C GLY A 103 4.84 -10.39 4.17
N LEU A 104 3.61 -10.83 3.90
CA LEU A 104 2.43 -10.30 4.55
C LEU A 104 2.38 -10.79 6.02
N PRO A 105 1.97 -9.93 6.96
CA PRO A 105 1.81 -10.31 8.35
C PRO A 105 0.69 -11.34 8.51
N ASP A 106 0.82 -12.25 9.48
CA ASP A 106 -0.21 -13.27 9.76
C ASP A 106 -1.56 -12.64 10.08
N THR A 107 -1.57 -11.47 10.72
CA THR A 107 -2.79 -10.77 11.08
C THR A 107 -2.63 -9.26 10.92
N VAL A 108 -3.62 -8.65 10.27
CA VAL A 108 -3.82 -7.20 10.27
C VAL A 108 -5.12 -6.89 10.99
N ARG A 109 -5.03 -6.02 11.99
CA ARG A 109 -6.18 -5.52 12.74
C ARG A 109 -6.66 -4.21 12.16
N PHE A 110 -7.94 -4.17 11.82
CA PHE A 110 -8.65 -3.00 11.32
C PHE A 110 -9.55 -2.47 12.44
N THR A 111 -9.36 -1.21 12.81
CA THR A 111 -10.23 -0.51 13.76
C THR A 111 -10.88 0.68 13.05
N ASP A 112 -12.20 0.64 12.94
CA ASP A 112 -13.05 1.66 12.32
C ASP A 112 -12.60 2.07 10.91
N VAL A 113 -12.11 1.08 10.13
CA VAL A 113 -11.67 1.35 8.76
C VAL A 113 -12.86 1.55 7.86
N GLN A 114 -12.86 2.66 7.14
CA GLN A 114 -13.92 3.01 6.19
C GLN A 114 -13.30 3.55 4.92
N PHE A 115 -13.90 3.20 3.78
CA PHE A 115 -13.57 3.79 2.49
C PHE A 115 -14.76 3.67 1.53
N LYS A 116 -14.73 4.45 0.46
CA LYS A 116 -15.70 4.40 -0.63
C LYS A 116 -15.02 3.96 -1.90
N LEU A 117 -15.67 3.09 -2.67
CA LEU A 117 -15.31 2.89 -4.06
C LEU A 117 -16.18 3.80 -4.93
N ALA A 118 -15.55 4.61 -5.77
CA ALA A 118 -16.21 5.59 -6.61
C ALA A 118 -15.60 5.67 -8.02
N ALA A 119 -16.39 6.10 -8.99
CA ALA A 119 -15.90 6.49 -10.31
C ALA A 119 -15.80 8.02 -10.39
N SER A 120 -14.73 8.55 -10.97
CA SER A 120 -14.45 9.99 -11.03
C SER A 120 -14.01 10.46 -12.42
N SER A 121 -14.38 11.69 -12.81
CA SER A 121 -13.93 12.31 -14.06
C SER A 121 -12.46 12.72 -14.02
N THR A 122 -11.94 13.05 -12.84
CA THR A 122 -10.54 13.48 -12.63
C THR A 122 -9.90 12.68 -11.49
N ALA A 123 -8.57 12.73 -11.41
CA ALA A 123 -7.83 12.06 -10.35
C ALA A 123 -8.09 12.71 -8.99
N ARG A 124 -8.10 14.05 -8.94
CA ARG A 124 -8.20 14.84 -7.69
C ARG A 124 -9.50 15.64 -7.62
N PRO A 125 -10.10 15.78 -6.43
CA PRO A 125 -11.28 16.62 -6.20
C PRO A 125 -11.07 18.11 -6.54
N THR A 126 -9.83 18.57 -6.47
CA THR A 126 -9.42 19.95 -6.78
C THR A 126 -9.24 20.24 -8.28
N ASP A 127 -9.27 19.22 -9.14
CA ASP A 127 -9.11 19.43 -10.58
C ASP A 127 -10.39 20.05 -11.19
N PRO A 128 -10.28 20.98 -12.15
CA PRO A 128 -11.45 21.59 -12.81
C PRO A 128 -12.35 20.55 -13.47
N GLY A 129 -13.67 20.67 -13.25
CA GLY A 129 -14.65 19.73 -13.81
C GLY A 129 -14.75 18.38 -13.08
N PHE A 130 -14.27 18.32 -11.83
CA PHE A 130 -14.43 17.17 -10.96
C PHE A 130 -15.91 16.77 -10.80
N MET A 131 -16.19 15.52 -11.12
CA MET A 131 -17.47 14.85 -10.90
C MET A 131 -17.18 13.43 -10.43
N GLN A 132 -17.79 13.04 -9.33
CA GLN A 132 -17.64 11.70 -8.76
C GLN A 132 -19.01 11.04 -8.55
N THR A 133 -19.06 9.74 -8.75
CA THR A 133 -20.20 8.89 -8.41
C THR A 133 -19.73 7.79 -7.46
N ASP A 134 -20.19 7.85 -6.23
CA ASP A 134 -19.94 6.81 -5.22
C ASP A 134 -20.72 5.55 -5.64
N ILE A 135 -20.01 4.41 -5.69
CA ILE A 135 -20.59 3.11 -6.09
C ILE A 135 -21.03 2.36 -4.84
N PHE A 136 -20.13 2.20 -3.86
CA PHE A 136 -20.46 1.64 -2.56
C PHE A 136 -19.47 2.12 -1.48
N ALA A 137 -19.89 2.02 -0.23
CA ALA A 137 -19.07 2.27 0.95
C ALA A 137 -18.77 0.95 1.66
N VAL A 138 -17.56 0.83 2.20
CA VAL A 138 -17.09 -0.33 2.98
C VAL A 138 -16.73 0.14 4.38
N GLN A 139 -17.13 -0.63 5.37
CA GLN A 139 -16.68 -0.51 6.75
C GLN A 139 -16.09 -1.85 7.19
N MET A 140 -14.91 -1.79 7.80
CA MET A 140 -14.15 -2.94 8.27
C MET A 140 -13.79 -2.75 9.75
N GLN A 141 -14.08 -3.78 10.54
CA GLN A 141 -13.73 -3.86 11.95
C GLN A 141 -13.34 -5.30 12.28
N GLY A 142 -12.17 -5.50 12.87
CA GLY A 142 -11.68 -6.80 13.31
C GLY A 142 -10.36 -7.20 12.66
N ASP A 143 -10.04 -8.49 12.78
CA ASP A 143 -8.75 -9.04 12.37
C ASP A 143 -8.88 -9.80 11.04
N VAL A 144 -7.99 -9.49 10.09
CA VAL A 144 -7.88 -10.22 8.83
C VAL A 144 -6.60 -11.02 8.84
N ILE A 145 -6.73 -12.33 8.58
CA ILE A 145 -5.59 -13.21 8.40
C ILE A 145 -5.09 -13.03 6.98
N MET A 146 -3.83 -12.63 6.82
CA MET A 146 -3.19 -12.52 5.50
C MET A 146 -2.18 -13.64 5.32
N GLN A 147 -2.04 -14.13 4.09
CA GLN A 147 -1.11 -15.21 3.76
C GLN A 147 -0.44 -14.93 2.42
N GLY A 148 0.85 -15.25 2.36
CA GLY A 148 1.67 -15.11 1.16
C GLY A 148 2.52 -13.86 1.15
N ASN A 149 3.09 -13.57 -0.03
CA ASN A 149 4.07 -12.51 -0.23
C ASN A 149 3.65 -11.64 -1.42
N LEU A 150 3.83 -10.33 -1.30
CA LEU A 150 3.72 -9.39 -2.41
C LEU A 150 5.12 -9.16 -3.00
N LEU A 151 5.25 -9.35 -4.32
CA LEU A 151 6.49 -9.12 -5.05
C LEU A 151 6.39 -7.80 -5.82
N VAL A 152 7.28 -6.86 -5.52
CA VAL A 152 7.36 -5.58 -6.21
C VAL A 152 8.54 -5.61 -7.17
N PHE A 153 8.23 -5.42 -8.45
CA PHE A 153 9.21 -5.34 -9.54
C PHE A 153 9.50 -3.86 -9.82
N PRO A 154 10.61 -3.31 -9.31
CA PRO A 154 10.98 -1.94 -9.65
C PRO A 154 11.29 -1.84 -11.14
N ASP A 155 10.68 -0.85 -11.79
CA ASP A 155 11.02 -0.43 -13.13
C ASP A 155 11.55 1.01 -13.05
N GLY A 156 12.85 1.15 -13.24
CA GLY A 156 13.59 2.39 -13.04
C GLY A 156 15.08 2.12 -13.11
N ASN A 157 15.78 2.83 -13.99
CA ASN A 157 17.24 2.74 -14.08
C ASN A 157 17.82 3.52 -12.88
N PRO A 158 18.60 2.89 -11.97
CA PRO A 158 19.22 3.58 -10.85
C PRO A 158 20.19 4.69 -11.29
#